data_AF-A0A4Y8ZNA7-F1
#
_entry.id   AF-A0A4Y8ZNA7-F1
#
_cell.length_a   1.000
_cell.length_b   1.000
_cell.length_c   1.000
_cell.angle_alpha   90.00
_cell.angle_beta   90.00
_cell.angle_gamma   90.00
#
_symmetry.space_group_name_H-M   'P 1'
#
loop_
_entity.id
_entity.type
_entity.pdbx_description
1 polymer ?
#
loop_
_entity_poly.entity_id
_entity_poly.type
_entity_poly.pdbx_seq_one_letter_code
_entity_poly.pdbx_strand_id
1 'polypeptide(L)' 'MNIITYRLTLIHRKLDEEISRELKRRIPDWMRLLRLKKLRLAVKDRLHRHAPLMMRRPGPALPKPL' A
#
# COMPACT_ATOMS: atom_id res chain seq x y z
N MET A 1 2.04 16.55 -12.67
CA MET A 1 2.23 15.74 -11.44
C MET A 1 1.07 16.05 -10.49
N ASN A 2 0.22 15.08 -10.16
CA ASN A 2 -0.98 15.34 -9.38
C ASN A 2 -0.66 15.43 -7.87
N ILE A 3 -1.03 16.52 -7.22
CA ILE A 3 -0.78 16.76 -5.78
C ILE A 3 -1.42 15.66 -4.92
N ILE A 4 -2.55 15.12 -5.38
CA ILE A 4 -3.29 14.05 -4.71
C ILE A 4 -2.46 12.75 -4.70
N THR A 5 -1.88 12.37 -5.84
CA THR A 5 -1.06 11.15 -5.92
C THR A 5 0.22 11.28 -5.09
N TYR A 6 0.84 12.46 -5.08
CA TYR A 6 2.02 12.72 -4.25
C TYR A 6 1.73 12.56 -2.75
N ARG A 7 0.63 13.16 -2.27
CA ARG A 7 0.19 13.03 -0.87
C ARG A 7 -0.14 11.59 -0.50
N LEU A 8 -0.82 10.84 -1.37
CA LEU A 8 -1.11 9.43 -1.10
C LEU A 8 0.16 8.58 -1.03
N THR A 9 1.16 8.81 -1.89
CA THR A 9 2.45 8.10 -1.84
C THR A 9 3.22 8.41 -0.55
N LEU A 10 3.18 9.65 -0.08
CA LEU A 10 3.76 10.04 1.21
C LEU A 10 3.11 9.32 2.39
N ILE A 11 1.77 9.27 2.41
CA ILE A 11 1.01 8.54 3.44
C ILE A 11 1.33 7.04 3.36
N HIS A 12 1.42 6.47 2.17
CA HIS A 12 1.78 5.07 1.95
C HIS A 12 3.15 4.75 2.55
N ARG A 13 4.16 5.57 2.27
CA ARG A 13 5.52 5.41 2.80
C ARG A 13 5.55 5.49 4.33
N LYS A 14 4.82 6.46 4.91
CA LYS A 14 4.73 6.61 6.36
C LYS A 14 4.09 5.38 7.04
N LEU A 15 3.02 4.83 6.44
CA LEU A 15 2.37 3.62 6.95
C LEU A 15 3.31 2.40 6.87
N ASP A 16 4.07 2.23 5.79
CA ASP A 16 5.05 1.14 5.69
C ASP A 16 6.18 1.26 6.69
N GLU A 17 6.67 2.48 6.94
CA GLU A 17 7.65 2.74 7.99
C GLU A 17 7.11 2.44 9.39
N GLU A 18 5.87 2.82 9.70
CA GLU A 18 5.23 2.51 10.99
C GLU A 18 5.03 0.99 11.16
N ILE A 19 4.60 0.28 10.12
CA ILE A 19 4.49 -1.19 10.12
C ILE A 19 5.85 -1.83 10.37
N SER A 20 6.89 -1.37 9.67
CA SER A 20 8.25 -1.90 9.80
C SER A 20 8.82 -1.62 11.21
N ARG A 21 8.56 -0.44 11.77
CA ARG A 21 8.92 -0.11 13.16
C ARG A 21 8.20 -0.98 14.18
N GLU A 22 6.89 -1.21 14.01
CA GLU A 22 6.12 -2.07 14.90
C GLU A 22 6.56 -3.54 14.81
N LEU A 23 6.90 -4.03 13.61
CA LEU A 23 7.46 -5.37 13.41
C LEU A 23 8.86 -5.54 14.01
N LYS A 24 9.65 -4.46 14.08
CA LYS A 24 10.97 -4.47 14.73
C LYS A 24 10.91 -4.36 16.26
N ARG A 25 9.73 -4.15 16.85
CA ARG A 25 9.58 -4.11 18.31
C ARG A 25 9.68 -5.52 18.90
N ARG A 26 10.26 -5.60 20.10
CA ARG A 26 10.41 -6.84 20.88
C ARG A 26 9.07 -7.47 21.27
N ILE A 27 8.03 -6.65 21.42
CA ILE A 27 6.64 -7.09 21.61
C ILE A 27 5.80 -6.29 20.61
N PRO A 28 5.52 -6.85 19.42
CA PRO A 28 4.69 -6.18 18.43
C PRO A 28 3.22 -6.16 18.87
N ASP A 29 2.57 -5.00 18.76
CA ASP A 29 1.12 -4.92 18.94
C ASP A 29 0.42 -5.40 17.67
N TRP A 30 -0.09 -6.64 17.71
CA TRP A 30 -0.79 -7.27 16.59
C TRP A 30 -2.07 -6.54 16.18
N MET A 31 -2.80 -5.93 17.13
CA MET A 31 -4.00 -5.14 16.81
C MET A 31 -3.62 -3.85 16.08
N ARG A 32 -2.55 -3.20 16.53
CA ARG A 32 -2.00 -2.00 15.87
C ARG A 32 -1.48 -2.32 14.47
N LEU A 33 -0.79 -3.45 14.31
CA LEU A 33 -0.34 -3.96 13.01
C LEU A 33 -1.50 -4.24 12.05
N LEU A 34 -2.57 -4.88 12.54
CA LEU A 34 -3.77 -5.14 11.74
C LEU A 34 -4.45 -3.83 11.30
N ARG A 35 -4.56 -2.84 12.19
CA ARG A 35 -5.08 -1.51 11.85
C ARG A 35 -4.21 -0.79 10.81
N LEU A 36 -2.89 -0.81 10.99
CA LEU A 36 -1.95 -0.21 10.04
C LEU A 36 -2.02 -0.88 8.66
N LYS A 37 -2.13 -2.21 8.61
CA LYS A 37 -2.29 -2.95 7.35
C LYS A 37 -3.62 -2.62 6.65
N LYS A 38 -4.74 -2.51 7.40
CA LYS A 38 -6.03 -2.08 6.84
C LYS A 38 -5.97 -0.66 6.28
N LEU A 39 -5.33 0.26 6.98
CA LEU A 39 -5.11 1.63 6.49
C LEU A 39 -4.23 1.64 5.24
N ARG A 40 -3.17 0.84 5.19
CA ARG A 40 -2.33 0.69 3.99
C ARG A 40 -3.14 0.18 2.80
N LEU A 41 -4.02 -0.80 3.02
CA LEU A 41 -4.89 -1.34 1.98
C LEU A 41 -5.86 -0.28 1.45
N ALA A 42 -6.54 0.46 2.34
CA ALA A 42 -7.44 1.53 1.94
C ALA A 42 -6.75 2.65 1.15
N VAL A 43 -5.51 3.01 1.54
CA VAL A 43 -4.69 4.00 0.80
C VAL A 43 -4.29 3.45 -0.57
N LYS A 44 -3.90 2.16 -0.67
CA LYS A 44 -3.59 1.50 -1.93
C LYS A 44 -4.80 1.44 -2.87
N ASP A 45 -5.98 1.12 -2.34
CA ASP A 45 -7.22 1.09 -3.12
C ASP A 45 -7.62 2.49 -3.61
N ARG A 46 -7.35 3.52 -2.80
CA ARG A 46 -7.57 4.91 -3.19
C ARG A 46 -6.55 5.37 -4.24
N LEU A 47 -5.28 4.96 -4.14
CA LEU A 47 -4.27 5.16 -5.19
C LEU A 47 -4.70 4.48 -6.50
N HIS A 48 -5.18 3.25 -6.43
CA HIS A 48 -5.64 2.51 -7.61
C HIS A 48 -6.80 3.21 -8.32
N ARG A 49 -7.73 3.81 -7.55
CA ARG A 49 -8.83 4.62 -8.10
C ARG A 49 -8.38 5.92 -8.75
N HIS A 50 -7.36 6.60 -8.21
CA HIS A 50 -6.91 7.90 -8.72
C HIS A 50 -5.75 7.83 -9.72
N ALA A 51 -5.03 6.71 -9.78
CA ALA A 51 -3.87 6.52 -10.65
C ALA A 51 -3.69 5.03 -11.02
N PRO A 52 -4.63 4.43 -11.77
CA PRO A 52 -4.61 3.00 -12.12
C PRO A 52 -3.35 2.59 -12.92
N LEU A 53 -2.73 3.54 -13.61
CA LEU A 53 -1.55 3.30 -14.44
C LEU A 53 -0.22 3.21 -13.65
N MET A 54 -0.14 3.74 -12.42
CA MET A 54 1.13 3.76 -11.67
C MET A 54 1.41 2.47 -10.87
N MET A 55 0.41 1.60 -10.68
CA MET A 55 0.53 0.37 -9.89
C MET A 55 -0.07 -0.88 -10.57
N ARG A 56 -0.33 -0.83 -11.88
CA ARG A 56 -0.26 -2.04 -12.70
C ARG A 56 1.20 -2.50 -12.67
N ARG A 57 1.57 -3.35 -11.71
CA ARG A 57 2.47 -4.44 -12.12
C ARG A 57 1.72 -5.13 -13.26
N PRO A 58 2.28 -5.27 -14.46
CA PRO A 58 1.77 -6.28 -15.36
C PRO A 58 1.91 -7.59 -14.57
N GLY A 59 0.80 -8.07 -13.99
CA GLY A 59 0.70 -9.47 -13.67
C GLY A 59 1.04 -10.21 -14.97
N PRO A 60 1.83 -11.29 -14.92
CA PRO A 60 2.28 -11.98 -16.12
C PRO A 60 1.05 -12.19 -16.98
N ALA A 61 1.08 -11.67 -18.21
CA ALA A 61 0.04 -11.92 -19.18
C ALA A 61 -0.08 -13.44 -19.25
N LEU A 62 -1.13 -13.98 -18.62
CA LEU A 62 -1.47 -15.39 -18.76
C LEU A 62 -1.63 -15.59 -20.27
N PRO A 63 -0.84 -16.48 -20.90
CA PRO A 63 -1.11 -16.84 -22.28
C PRO A 63 -2.51 -17.43 -22.28
N LYS A 64 -3.43 -16.82 -23.03
CA LYS A 64 -4.74 -17.40 -23.30
C LYS A 64 -4.48 -18.74 -24.02
N PRO A 65 -4.85 -19.89 -23.45
CA PRO A 65 -4.89 -21.10 -24.24
C PRO A 65 -6.22 -21.16 -25.00
N LEU A 66 -6.09 -21.38 -26.30
CA LEU A 66 -7.08 -21.77 -27.33
C LEU A 66 -8.09 -20.68 -27.75
#